data_AF-A0A257TJ24-F1
#
_entry.id   AF-A0A257TJ24-F1
#
_cell.length_a   1.000
_cell.length_b   1.000
_cell.length_c   1.000
_cell.angle_alpha   90.00
_cell.angle_beta   90.00
_cell.angle_gamma   90.00
#
_symmetry.space_group_name_H-M   'P 1'
#
loop_
_entity.id
_entity.type
_entity.pdbx_description
1 polymer ?
#
loop_
_entity_poly.entity_id
_entity_poly.type
_entity_poly.pdbx_seq_one_letter_code
_entity_poly.pdbx_strand_id
1 'polypeptide(L)'
;MVNRLQFWNGKVDVAELKALISEGENFKIEFKRQFSSIEKIAKELIAFANTKGGMILFGVDDDGTIYGVESEKSEIDLIYEA
;
A
#
# COMPACT_ATOMS: atom_id res chain seq x y z
N MET A 1 -18.15 -7.10 -12.08
CA MET A 1 -17.41 -8.16 -11.37
C MET A 1 -15.99 -7.69 -11.18
N VAL A 2 -15.69 -7.04 -10.05
CA VAL A 2 -14.29 -6.81 -9.68
C VAL A 2 -13.71 -8.16 -9.31
N ASN A 3 -12.68 -8.56 -10.03
CA ASN A 3 -11.94 -9.79 -9.76
C ASN A 3 -11.37 -9.64 -8.34
N ARG A 4 -11.99 -10.31 -7.38
CA ARG A 4 -11.50 -10.39 -6.00
C ARG A 4 -10.10 -10.95 -6.11
N LEU A 5 -9.11 -10.07 -5.92
CA LEU A 5 -7.69 -10.33 -6.01
C LEU A 5 -7.39 -11.71 -5.42
N GLN A 6 -6.97 -12.64 -6.28
CA GLN A 6 -6.50 -13.98 -5.92
C GLN A 6 -5.21 -13.96 -5.07
N PHE A 7 -4.82 -12.78 -4.56
CA PHE A 7 -3.58 -12.52 -3.84
C PHE A 7 -3.79 -12.15 -2.36
N TRP A 8 -5.01 -11.80 -1.92
CA TRP A 8 -5.21 -11.31 -0.56
C TRP A 8 -6.28 -12.10 0.19
N ASN A 9 -5.84 -13.06 1.00
CA ASN A 9 -6.69 -13.84 1.91
C ASN A 9 -6.96 -13.13 3.25
N GLY A 10 -6.69 -11.82 3.32
CA GLY A 10 -6.82 -11.03 4.56
C GLY A 10 -5.75 -11.32 5.61
N LYS A 11 -4.68 -12.05 5.24
CA LYS A 11 -3.49 -12.28 6.06
C LYS A 11 -2.26 -12.23 5.16
N VAL A 12 -1.44 -11.21 5.34
CA VAL A 12 -0.06 -11.20 4.83
C VAL A 12 0.81 -11.77 5.94
N ASP A 13 1.62 -12.77 5.62
CA ASP A 13 2.60 -13.28 6.59
C ASP A 13 3.72 -12.27 6.79
N VAL A 14 4.30 -12.20 7.99
CA VAL A 14 5.40 -11.28 8.30
C VAL A 14 6.61 -11.55 7.39
N ALA A 15 6.85 -12.81 7.03
CA ALA A 15 7.92 -13.17 6.10
C ALA A 15 7.66 -12.63 4.69
N GLU A 16 6.41 -12.71 4.22
CA GLU A 16 5.99 -12.19 2.91
C GLU A 16 6.08 -10.66 2.88
N LEU A 17 5.63 -9.97 3.93
CA LEU A 17 5.75 -8.52 4.02
C LEU A 17 7.22 -8.07 3.99
N LYS A 18 8.11 -8.77 4.71
CA LYS A 18 9.55 -8.47 4.68
C LYS A 18 10.17 -8.72 3.30
N ALA A 19 9.71 -9.73 2.58
CA ALA A 19 10.16 -9.97 1.21
C ALA A 19 9.74 -8.82 0.29
N LEU A 20 8.49 -8.35 0.39
CA LEU A 20 8.01 -7.19 -0.38
C LEU A 20 8.79 -5.92 -0.07
N ILE A 21 9.11 -5.67 1.21
CA ILE A 21 9.92 -4.50 1.61
C ILE A 21 11.35 -4.63 1.06
N SER A 22 11.92 -5.84 1.08
CA SER A 22 13.24 -6.12 0.53
C SER A 22 13.32 -5.96 -0.99
N GLU A 23 12.22 -6.15 -1.72
CA GLU A 23 12.16 -5.90 -3.16
C GLU A 23 12.24 -4.41 -3.50
N GLY A 24 11.88 -3.55 -2.56
CA GLY A 24 11.84 -2.10 -2.73
C GLY A 24 10.67 -1.63 -3.60
N GLU A 25 10.58 -0.32 -3.77
CA GLU A 25 9.57 0.28 -4.64
C GLU A 25 9.75 -0.13 -6.10
N ASN A 26 8.65 -0.43 -6.76
CA ASN A 26 8.62 -0.79 -8.16
C ASN A 26 7.23 -0.51 -8.77
N PHE A 27 7.03 -0.90 -10.03
CA PHE A 27 5.77 -0.63 -10.74
C PHE A 27 4.51 -1.26 -10.10
N LYS A 28 4.65 -2.14 -9.11
CA LYS A 28 3.56 -2.76 -8.35
C LYS A 28 3.59 -2.44 -6.85
N ILE A 29 4.66 -1.86 -6.33
CA ILE A 29 4.86 -1.65 -4.90
C ILE A 29 5.26 -0.19 -4.69
N GLU A 30 4.43 0.54 -3.95
CA GLU A 30 4.71 1.90 -3.52
C GLU A 30 4.83 1.93 -2.00
N PHE A 31 5.85 2.60 -1.47
CA PHE A 31 6.02 2.82 -0.04
C PHE A 31 5.51 4.20 0.35
N LYS A 32 4.84 4.28 1.49
CA LYS A 32 4.42 5.54 2.10
C LYS A 32 4.64 5.47 3.59
N ARG A 33 5.48 6.35 4.13
CA ARG A 33 5.65 6.45 5.58
C ARG A 33 4.34 6.81 6.28
N GLN A 34 3.58 7.74 5.71
CA GLN A 34 2.27 8.18 6.20
C GLN A 34 1.39 8.62 5.04
N PHE A 35 0.07 8.70 5.29
CA PHE A 35 -0.87 9.25 4.32
C PHE A 35 -0.54 10.73 4.06
N SER A 36 -0.19 11.08 2.82
CA SER A 36 0.35 12.41 2.51
C SER A 36 -0.72 13.43 2.11
N SER A 37 -1.56 13.10 1.14
CA SER A 37 -2.78 13.83 0.78
C SER A 37 -3.71 12.92 0.00
N ILE A 38 -5.01 13.25 0.02
CA ILE A 38 -6.04 12.48 -0.69
C ILE A 38 -5.72 12.40 -2.18
N GLU A 39 -5.35 13.52 -2.79
CA GLU A 39 -5.09 13.60 -4.23
C GLU A 39 -3.89 12.76 -4.67
N LYS A 40 -2.86 12.67 -3.83
CA LYS A 40 -1.67 11.86 -4.11
C LYS A 40 -2.00 10.38 -4.07
N ILE A 41 -2.70 9.94 -3.01
CA ILE A 41 -3.11 8.54 -2.87
C ILE A 41 -4.11 8.16 -3.96
N ALA A 42 -5.10 9.01 -4.26
CA ALA A 42 -6.03 8.79 -5.36
C ALA A 42 -5.31 8.63 -6.71
N LYS A 43 -4.27 9.44 -6.97
CA LYS A 43 -3.47 9.33 -8.19
C LYS A 43 -2.74 7.99 -8.29
N GLU A 44 -2.17 7.50 -7.19
CA GLU A 44 -1.50 6.20 -7.12
C GLU A 44 -2.50 5.05 -7.31
N LEU A 45 -3.65 5.11 -6.64
CA LEU A 45 -4.75 4.16 -6.80
C LEU A 45 -5.23 4.09 -8.25
N ILE A 46 -5.41 5.24 -8.91
CA ILE A 46 -5.77 5.32 -10.34
C ILE A 46 -4.67 4.72 -11.21
N ALA A 47 -3.40 5.01 -10.93
CA ALA A 47 -2.27 4.46 -11.67
C ALA A 47 -2.22 2.93 -11.58
N PHE A 48 -2.45 2.36 -10.39
CA PHE A 48 -2.53 0.91 -10.22
C PHE A 48 -3.76 0.30 -10.89
N ALA A 49 -4.93 0.95 -10.78
CA ALA A 49 -6.15 0.50 -11.43
C ALA A 49 -6.04 0.45 -12.96
N ASN A 50 -5.29 1.39 -13.55
CA ASN A 50 -5.07 1.47 -14.99
C ASN A 50 -3.94 0.54 -15.50
N THR A 51 -3.22 -0.13 -14.60
CA THR A 51 -2.10 -1.02 -14.95
C THR A 51 -2.42 -2.47 -14.53
N LYS A 52 -1.46 -3.20 -13.96
CA LYS A 52 -1.65 -4.60 -13.54
C LYS A 52 -2.08 -4.70 -12.07
N GLY A 53 -2.62 -3.64 -11.50
CA GLY A 53 -2.79 -3.49 -10.06
C GLY A 53 -1.45 -3.22 -9.35
N GLY A 54 -1.52 -3.10 -8.03
CA GLY A 54 -0.37 -2.84 -7.17
C GLY A 54 -0.76 -2.81 -5.70
N MET A 55 0.21 -2.49 -4.86
CA MET A 55 0.11 -2.42 -3.42
C MET A 55 0.77 -1.12 -2.94
N ILE A 56 0.12 -0.45 -2.00
CA ILE A 56 0.72 0.65 -1.24
C ILE A 56 0.99 0.11 0.16
N LEU A 57 2.25 0.15 0.60
CA LEU A 57 2.63 -0.21 1.96
C LEU A 57 2.74 1.06 2.81
N PHE A 58 1.76 1.25 3.70
CA PHE A 58 1.77 2.35 4.65
C PHE A 58 2.62 2.02 5.89
N GLY A 59 3.33 3.02 6.40
CA GLY A 59 4.25 2.88 7.53
C GLY A 59 5.64 2.39 7.14
N VAL A 60 6.00 2.46 5.85
CA VAL A 60 7.33 2.11 5.33
C VAL A 60 7.88 3.32 4.60
N ASP A 61 9.14 3.66 4.86
CA ASP A 61 9.84 4.77 4.20
C ASP A 61 10.57 4.28 2.94
N ASP A 62 11.02 5.20 2.10
CA ASP A 62 11.58 4.88 0.77
C ASP A 62 12.85 4.01 0.87
N ASP A 63 13.55 4.05 2.00
CA ASP A 63 14.73 3.22 2.30
C ASP A 63 14.38 1.80 2.83
N GLY A 64 13.08 1.48 2.92
CA GLY A 64 12.56 0.21 3.46
C GLY A 64 12.47 0.18 4.99
N THR A 65 12.77 1.28 5.69
CA THR A 65 12.63 1.37 7.15
C THR A 65 11.14 1.29 7.53
N ILE A 66 10.83 0.40 8.48
CA ILE A 66 9.46 0.20 8.97
C ILE A 66 9.21 1.10 10.17
N TYR A 67 8.30 2.06 10.01
CA TYR A 67 7.82 2.95 11.07
C TYR A 67 6.48 2.49 11.67
N GLY A 68 5.68 1.76 10.88
CA GLY A 68 4.31 1.40 11.23
C GLY A 68 3.33 2.58 11.06
N VAL A 69 2.08 2.36 11.45
CA VAL A 69 1.03 3.39 11.45
C VAL A 69 0.63 3.69 12.90
N GLU A 70 0.40 4.96 13.21
CA GLU A 70 0.01 5.35 14.58
C GLU A 70 -1.40 4.86 14.92
N SER A 71 -2.30 4.90 13.94
CA SER A 71 -3.67 4.42 14.08
C SER A 71 -4.16 3.83 12.77
N GLU A 72 -4.38 2.52 12.75
CA GLU A 72 -4.94 1.81 11.60
C GLU A 72 -6.27 2.43 11.14
N LYS A 73 -7.11 2.85 12.08
CA LYS A 73 -8.45 3.38 11.79
C LYS A 73 -8.39 4.69 11.01
N SER A 74 -7.56 5.64 11.45
CA SER A 74 -7.46 6.95 10.78
C SER A 74 -6.97 6.80 9.35
N GLU A 75 -6.07 5.86 9.12
CA GLU A 75 -5.47 5.65 7.80
C GLU A 75 -6.48 4.99 6.87
N ILE A 76 -7.28 4.06 7.40
CA ILE A 76 -8.42 3.47 6.69
C ILE A 76 -9.46 4.55 6.34
N ASP A 77 -9.80 5.43 7.29
CA ASP A 77 -10.78 6.51 7.06
C ASP A 77 -10.31 7.43 5.91
N LEU A 78 -9.04 7.81 5.88
CA LEU A 78 -8.45 8.61 4.79
C LEU A 78 -8.44 7.89 3.43
N ILE A 79 -8.23 6.57 3.42
CA ILE A 79 -8.31 5.77 2.19
C ILE A 79 -9.75 5.72 1.66
N TYR A 80 -10.76 5.67 2.53
CA TYR A 80 -12.16 5.69 2.10
C TYR A 80 -12.61 7.04 1.55
N GLU A 81 -11.91 8.12 1.91
CA GLU A 81 -12.16 9.47 1.38
C GLU A 81 -11.44 9.75 0.04
N ALA A 82 -10.50 8.90 -0.36
CA ALA A 82 -9.68 9.04 -1.56
C ALA A 82 -10.28 8.39 -2.82
#